data_AF-A0A925LMC8-F1
#
_entry.id   AF-A0A925LMC8-F1
#
_cell.length_a   1.000
_cell.length_b   1.000
_cell.length_c   1.000
_cell.angle_alpha   90.00
_cell.angle_beta   90.00
_cell.angle_gamma   90.00
#
_symmetry.space_group_name_H-M   'P 1'
#
loop_
_entity.id
_entity.type
_entity.pdbx_description
1 polymer ?
#
loop_
_entity_poly.entity_id
_entity_poly.type
_entity_poly.pdbx_seq_one_letter_code
_entity_poly.pdbx_strand_id
1 'polypeptide(L)'
;QDLVITADIPLAARIVEKGGVALDPRGELYTEDNVGERLSVRDLMHELRAEGFAGGGPAQLGLVDRQRFASSFDRTVTRLLRKTT
;
A
#
# COMPACT_ATOMS: atom_id res chain seq x y z
N GLN A 1 16.31 -4.92 -5.64
CA GLN A 1 15.30 -4.16 -4.86
C GLN A 1 14.11 -5.07 -4.66
N ASP A 2 13.64 -5.22 -3.43
CA ASP A 2 12.50 -6.08 -3.13
C ASP A 2 11.17 -5.34 -3.36
N LEU A 3 10.19 -6.05 -3.88
CA LEU A 3 8.80 -5.61 -4.03
C LEU A 3 7.92 -6.41 -3.09
N VAL A 4 7.16 -5.72 -2.25
CA VAL A 4 6.23 -6.34 -1.29
C VAL A 4 4.81 -5.92 -1.63
N ILE A 5 3.89 -6.89 -1.68
CA ILE A 5 2.46 -6.62 -1.83
C ILE A 5 1.82 -6.65 -0.44
N THR A 6 1.23 -5.54 0.00
CA THR A 6 0.65 -5.45 1.35
C THR A 6 -0.43 -4.37 1.46
N ALA A 7 -1.47 -4.65 2.25
CA ALA A 7 -2.45 -3.65 2.70
C ALA A 7 -2.15 -3.13 4.12
N ASP A 8 -1.12 -3.68 4.77
CA ASP A 8 -0.66 -3.24 6.08
C ASP A 8 0.18 -1.96 5.91
N ILE A 9 -0.42 -0.82 6.25
CA ILE A 9 0.20 0.51 6.09
C ILE A 9 1.42 0.68 7.00
N PRO A 10 1.40 0.30 8.30
CA PRO A 10 2.62 0.26 9.12
C PRO A 10 3.76 -0.55 8.51
N LEU A 11 3.48 -1.71 7.92
CA LEU A 11 4.50 -2.50 7.22
C LEU A 11 4.99 -1.78 5.96
N ALA A 12 4.09 -1.22 5.15
CA ALA A 12 4.43 -0.48 3.94
C ALA A 12 5.34 0.72 4.24
N ALA A 13 5.06 1.47 5.30
CA ALA A 13 5.89 2.61 5.74
C ALA A 13 7.34 2.18 6.01
N ARG A 14 7.53 1.08 6.75
CA ARG A 14 8.87 0.53 7.04
C ARG A 14 9.59 0.02 5.79
N ILE A 15 8.86 -0.50 4.81
CA ILE A 15 9.43 -0.96 3.54
C ILE A 15 9.94 0.23 2.75
N VAL A 16 9.12 1.28 2.61
CA VAL A 16 9.48 2.52 1.92
C VAL A 16 10.67 3.20 2.59
N GLU A 17 10.66 3.32 3.92
CA GLU A 17 11.77 3.88 4.71
C GLU A 17 13.11 3.14 4.46
N LYS A 18 13.06 1.83 4.21
CA LYS A 18 14.24 1.02 3.88
C LYS A 18 14.63 1.06 2.39
N GLY A 19 14.00 1.91 1.59
CA GLY A 19 14.23 1.98 0.14
C GLY A 19 13.65 0.80 -0.66
N GLY A 20 12.76 0.02 -0.05
CA GLY A 20 11.99 -1.03 -0.72
C GLY A 20 10.78 -0.47 -1.47
N VAL A 21 10.11 -1.33 -2.24
CA VAL A 21 8.85 -0.95 -2.92
C VAL A 21 7.70 -1.70 -2.28
N ALA A 22 6.65 -0.98 -1.88
CA ALA A 22 5.41 -1.57 -1.40
C ALA A 22 4.24 -1.21 -2.33
N LEU A 23 3.39 -2.19 -2.63
CA LEU A 23 2.22 -2.06 -3.49
C LEU A 23 0.98 -2.59 -2.77
N ASP A 24 -0.08 -1.77 -2.73
CA ASP A 24 -1.38 -2.18 -2.22
C ASP A 24 -2.05 -3.20 -3.16
N PRO A 25 -2.78 -4.21 -2.67
CA PRO A 25 -3.56 -5.14 -3.50
C PRO A 25 -4.60 -4.46 -4.42
N ARG A 26 -4.98 -3.21 -4.16
CA ARG A 26 -5.83 -2.38 -5.02
C ARG A 26 -5.05 -1.63 -6.11
N GLY A 27 -3.73 -1.79 -6.14
CA GLY A 27 -2.85 -1.27 -7.18
C GLY A 27 -2.25 0.11 -6.92
N GLU A 28 -2.34 0.61 -5.70
CA GLU A 28 -1.69 1.86 -5.32
C GLU A 28 -0.29 1.61 -4.76
N LEU A 29 0.71 2.33 -5.28
CA LEU A 29 2.06 2.27 -4.75
C LEU A 29 2.18 3.11 -3.50
N TYR A 30 2.84 2.55 -2.49
CA TYR A 30 3.29 3.32 -1.34
C TYR A 30 4.62 3.99 -1.69
N THR A 31 4.68 5.31 -1.47
CA THR A 31 5.83 6.17 -1.72
C THR A 31 6.13 6.99 -0.47
N GLU A 32 7.32 7.59 -0.42
CA GLU A 32 7.70 8.52 0.67
C GLU A 32 6.68 9.66 0.80
N ASP A 33 6.13 10.13 -0.32
CA ASP A 33 5.18 11.24 -0.37
C ASP A 33 3.79 10.90 0.20
N ASN A 34 3.36 9.62 0.15
CA ASN A 34 1.98 9.25 0.48
C ASN A 34 1.85 8.34 1.70
N VAL A 35 2.89 7.60 2.07
CA VAL A 35 2.77 6.56 3.08
C VAL A 35 2.57 7.12 4.49
N GLY A 36 3.12 8.30 4.76
CA GLY A 36 2.98 8.99 6.05
C GLY A 36 1.55 9.49 6.32
N GLU A 37 0.90 10.07 5.31
CA GLU A 37 -0.51 10.48 5.40
C GLU A 37 -1.41 9.26 5.65
N ARG A 38 -1.19 8.19 4.88
CA ARG A 38 -1.94 6.94 5.01
C ARG A 38 -1.78 6.32 6.38
N LEU A 39 -0.56 6.35 6.93
CA LEU A 39 -0.27 5.84 8.27
C LEU A 39 -1.03 6.64 9.33
N SER A 40 -1.00 7.96 9.24
CA SER A 40 -1.72 8.85 10.15
C SER A 40 -3.23 8.56 10.16
N VAL A 41 -3.85 8.41 8.98
CA VAL A 41 -5.28 8.08 8.87
C VAL A 41 -5.56 6.69 9.43
N ARG A 42 -4.71 5.70 9.15
CA ARG A 42 -4.85 4.35 9.69
C ARG A 42 -4.80 4.35 11.21
N ASP A 43 -3.87 5.09 11.79
CA ASP A 43 -3.66 5.14 13.24
C ASP A 43 -4.84 5.83 13.93
N LEU A 44 -5.33 6.94 13.39
CA LEU A 44 -6.57 7.58 13.85
C LEU A 44 -7.77 6.61 13.83
N MET A 45 -7.98 5.90 12.72
CA MET A 45 -9.07 4.92 12.61
C MET A 45 -8.89 3.70 13.51
N HIS A 46 -7.64 3.40 13.92
CA HIS A 46 -7.35 2.36 14.89
C HIS A 46 -7.71 2.81 16.31
N GLU A 47 -7.37 4.03 16.69
CA GLU A 47 -7.73 4.65 17.97
C GLU A 47 -9.26 4.76 18.13
N LEU A 48 -9.96 5.30 17.13
CA LEU A 48 -11.43 5.39 17.14
C LEU A 48 -12.10 4.02 17.33
N ARG A 49 -11.56 2.98 16.68
CA ARG A 49 -12.05 1.61 16.86
C ARG A 49 -11.81 1.10 18.29
N ALA A 50 -10.66 1.43 18.89
CA ALA A 50 -10.35 1.07 20.28
C ALA A 50 -11.28 1.76 21.29
N GLU A 51 -11.75 2.97 20.98
CA GLU A 51 -12.73 3.71 21.78
C GLU A 51 -14.19 3.25 21.57
N GLY A 52 -14.42 2.24 20.71
CA GLY A 52 -15.75 1.68 20.44
C GLY A 52 -16.50 2.33 19.28
N PHE A 53 -15.90 3.30 18.57
CA PHE A 53 -16.43 3.80 17.30
C PHE A 53 -16.15 2.79 16.19
N ALA A 54 -17.09 1.88 15.96
CA ALA A 54 -17.01 0.90 14.88
C ALA A 54 -17.37 1.52 13.52
N GLY A 55 -16.38 1.98 12.78
CA GLY A 55 -16.49 2.20 11.33
C GLY A 55 -16.42 0.89 10.55
N GLY A 56 -17.00 0.87 9.35
CA GLY A 56 -16.90 -0.26 8.43
C GLY A 56 -15.44 -0.56 8.02
N GLY A 57 -15.19 -1.81 7.64
CA GLY A 57 -13.91 -2.19 7.03
C GLY A 57 -13.72 -1.58 5.64
N PRO A 58 -12.52 -1.71 5.05
CA PRO A 58 -12.31 -1.33 3.66
C PRO A 58 -13.31 -2.07 2.76
N ALA A 59 -13.75 -1.39 1.68
CA ALA A 59 -14.70 -1.96 0.71
C ALA A 59 -14.21 -3.31 0.16
N GLN A 60 -15.10 -4.14 -0.40
CA GLN A 60 -14.62 -5.36 -1.05
C GLN A 60 -13.73 -5.05 -2.26
N LEU A 61 -12.83 -5.97 -2.61
CA LEU A 61 -11.99 -5.85 -3.80
C LEU A 61 -12.83 -6.03 -5.06
N GLY A 62 -12.85 -4.99 -5.91
CA GLY A 62 -13.62 -4.97 -7.14
C GLY A 62 -12.81 -5.34 -8.39
N LEU A 63 -13.50 -5.40 -9.53
CA LEU A 63 -12.86 -5.60 -10.84
C LEU A 63 -11.89 -4.46 -11.19
N VAL A 64 -12.26 -3.22 -10.85
CA VAL A 64 -11.43 -2.03 -11.07
C VAL A 64 -10.13 -2.11 -10.27
N ASP A 65 -10.19 -2.55 -9.01
CA ASP A 65 -9.00 -2.75 -8.17
C ASP A 65 -8.04 -3.76 -8.80
N ARG A 66 -8.57 -4.87 -9.36
CA ARG A 66 -7.74 -5.88 -10.04
C ARG A 66 -7.05 -5.33 -11.28
N GLN A 67 -7.75 -4.55 -12.09
CA GLN A 67 -7.17 -3.91 -13.27
C GLN A 67 -6.10 -2.90 -12.88
N ARG A 68 -6.36 -2.08 -11.86
CA ARG A 68 -5.40 -1.11 -11.33
C ARG A 68 -4.16 -1.83 -10.77
N PHE A 69 -4.36 -2.90 -10.01
CA PHE A 69 -3.29 -3.74 -9.49
C PHE A 69 -2.42 -4.32 -10.60
N ALA A 70 -3.02 -5.02 -11.58
CA ALA A 70 -2.27 -5.61 -12.69
C ALA A 70 -1.43 -4.55 -13.42
N SER A 71 -2.03 -3.39 -13.71
CA SER A 71 -1.34 -2.29 -14.39
C SER A 71 -0.18 -1.72 -13.56
N SER A 72 -0.37 -1.56 -12.26
CA SER A 72 0.65 -1.01 -11.35
C SER A 72 1.79 -1.99 -11.10
N PHE A 73 1.45 -3.26 -10.94
CA PHE A 73 2.38 -4.36 -10.76
C PHE A 73 3.29 -4.50 -11.99
N ASP A 74 2.72 -4.56 -13.20
CA ASP A 74 3.48 -4.68 -14.45
C ASP A 74 4.49 -3.53 -14.63
N ARG A 75 4.03 -2.28 -14.47
CA ARG A 75 4.91 -1.10 -14.52
C ARG A 75 6.03 -1.16 -13.47
N THR A 76 5.70 -1.62 -12.26
CA THR A 76 6.65 -1.70 -11.15
C THR A 76 7.71 -2.76 -11.38
N VAL A 77 7.31 -3.97 -11.75
CA VAL A 77 8.23 -5.08 -12.04
C VAL A 77 9.12 -4.75 -13.23
N THR A 78 8.54 -4.23 -14.32
CA THR A 78 9.31 -3.82 -15.50
C THR A 78 10.39 -2.79 -15.15
N ARG A 79 10.06 -1.79 -14.32
CA ARG A 79 11.03 -0.80 -13.82
C ARG A 79 12.13 -1.45 -12.96
N LEU A 80 11.78 -2.39 -12.08
CA LEU A 80 12.75 -3.06 -11.20
C LEU A 80 13.70 -3.96 -11.99
N LEU A 81 13.20 -4.68 -12.99
CA LEU A 81 14.02 -5.52 -13.87
C LEU A 81 15.04 -4.68 -14.65
N ARG A 82 14.63 -3.52 -15.17
CA ARG A 82 15.54 -2.60 -15.89
C ARG A 82 16.64 -2.00 -15.02
N LYS A 83 16.41 -1.85 -13.72
CA LYS A 83 17.43 -1.35 -12.77
C LYS A 83 18.46 -2.41 -12.36
N THR A 84 18.19 -3.68 -12.63
CA THR A 84 19.07 -4.80 -12.24
C THR A 84 20.11 -5.11 -13.32
N THR A 85 19.93 -4.58 -14.53
CA THR A 85 20.87 -4.64 -15.66
C THR A 85 21.71 -3.37 -15.73
#